data_AF-A0A972AWN8-F1
#
_entry.id   AF-A0A972AWN8-F1
#
_cell.length_a   1.000
_cell.length_b   1.000
_cell.length_c   1.000
_cell.angle_alpha   90.00
_cell.angle_beta   90.00
_cell.angle_gamma   90.00
#
_symmetry.space_group_name_H-M   'P 1'
#
loop_
_entity.id
_entity.type
_entity.pdbx_description
1 polymer ?
#
loop_
_entity_poly.entity_id
_entity_poly.type
_entity_poly.pdbx_seq_one_letter_code
_entity_poly.pdbx_strand_id
1 'polypeptide(L)'
;MAILMNLPKTDNVLYADFPNAYWCIEGIVFSSMGGVPHVRFEFSAYASREAKYKNLAPIEATLSHGGPSGIAYNPRLHYWEAVFPAADIFPEGLPLAESDQKDVLYGFIKDYLGLTDVVDVLEEGDE
;
A
#
# COMPACT_ATOMS: atom_id res chain seq x y z
N MET A 1 0.16 7.11 -7.63
CA MET A 1 -0.27 8.01 -6.53
C MET A 1 -0.07 7.33 -5.15
N ALA A 2 0.08 8.12 -4.07
CA ALA A 2 0.14 7.73 -2.66
C ALA A 2 -0.34 8.90 -1.76
N ILE A 3 -0.53 8.65 -0.47
CA ILE A 3 -1.03 9.60 0.52
C ILE A 3 -0.01 9.78 1.65
N LEU A 4 0.30 11.02 2.04
CA LEU A 4 0.99 11.31 3.29
C LEU A 4 -0.02 11.61 4.40
N MET A 5 -0.01 10.79 5.45
CA MET A 5 -0.82 11.01 6.64
C MET A 5 -0.16 10.46 7.90
N ASN A 6 -0.57 10.97 9.06
CA ASN A 6 -0.02 10.58 10.35
C ASN A 6 -0.34 9.11 10.66
N LEU A 7 0.68 8.36 11.08
CA LEU A 7 0.54 7.03 11.69
C LEU A 7 1.05 7.11 13.13
N PRO A 8 0.15 7.09 14.14
CA PRO A 8 0.55 7.18 15.54
C PRO A 8 1.30 5.91 15.97
N LYS A 9 2.14 6.06 17.00
CA LYS A 9 2.93 4.96 17.57
C LYS A 9 2.11 3.77 18.07
N THR A 10 0.83 3.98 18.38
CA THR A 10 -0.08 2.93 18.84
C THR A 10 -0.48 1.97 17.73
N ASP A 11 -0.34 2.39 16.48
CA ASP A 11 -0.90 1.71 15.33
C ASP A 11 0.20 1.12 14.43
N ASN A 12 1.47 1.19 14.84
CA ASN A 12 2.59 0.67 14.08
C ASN A 12 3.57 -0.18 14.90
N VAL A 13 4.35 -0.99 14.19
CA VAL A 13 5.27 -1.97 14.79
C VAL A 13 6.53 -1.36 15.43
N LEU A 14 6.83 -0.09 15.18
CA LEU A 14 8.07 0.57 15.64
C LEU A 14 7.88 1.46 16.88
N TYR A 15 6.64 1.58 17.41
CA TYR A 15 6.32 2.35 18.62
C TYR A 15 6.84 3.81 18.60
N ALA A 16 6.92 4.41 17.42
CA ALA A 16 7.23 5.83 17.20
C ALA A 16 6.16 6.47 16.31
N ASP A 17 5.95 7.78 16.45
CA ASP A 17 4.98 8.52 15.62
C ASP A 17 5.58 8.83 14.25
N PHE A 18 4.80 8.65 13.18
CA PHE A 18 5.19 8.97 11.81
C PHE A 18 4.23 10.02 11.25
N PRO A 19 4.51 11.32 11.45
CA PRO A 19 3.59 12.41 11.10
C PRO A 19 3.28 12.51 9.60
N ASN A 20 4.17 11.99 8.75
CA ASN A 20 4.01 11.92 7.30
C ASN A 20 4.34 10.49 6.81
N ALA A 21 3.72 9.48 7.42
CA ALA A 21 3.85 8.12 6.90
C ALA A 21 3.39 8.09 5.44
N TYR A 22 4.08 7.30 4.63
CA TYR A 22 3.80 7.10 3.22
C TYR A 22 2.80 5.96 3.06
N TRP A 23 1.56 6.28 2.69
CA TRP A 23 0.49 5.32 2.53
C TRP A 23 0.21 5.05 1.06
N CYS A 24 0.16 3.78 0.68
CA CYS A 24 -0.11 3.42 -0.70
C CYS A 24 -0.98 2.17 -0.83
N ILE A 25 -1.68 2.09 -1.95
CA ILE A 25 -2.48 0.94 -2.34
C ILE A 25 -1.59 -0.08 -3.05
N GLU A 26 -1.61 -1.31 -2.54
CA GLU A 26 -0.81 -2.44 -3.02
C GLU A 26 -1.68 -3.70 -3.11
N GLY A 27 -1.17 -4.73 -3.79
CA GLY A 27 -1.81 -6.05 -3.78
C GLY A 27 -3.23 -6.08 -4.32
N ILE A 28 -3.54 -5.28 -5.36
CA ILE A 28 -4.86 -5.27 -6.00
C ILE A 28 -5.09 -6.64 -6.66
N VAL A 29 -6.10 -7.36 -6.19
CA VAL A 29 -6.49 -8.68 -6.68
C VAL A 29 -7.97 -8.71 -6.98
N PHE A 30 -8.33 -9.11 -8.19
CA PHE A 30 -9.71 -9.36 -8.59
C PHE A 30 -10.02 -10.85 -8.48
N SER A 31 -11.15 -11.17 -7.86
CA SER A 31 -11.58 -12.55 -7.66
C SER A 31 -13.10 -12.68 -7.79
N SER A 32 -13.59 -13.91 -7.92
CA SER A 32 -15.02 -14.20 -7.93
C SER A 32 -15.37 -15.03 -6.70
N MET A 33 -16.29 -14.52 -5.88
CA MET A 33 -16.81 -15.21 -4.70
C MET A 33 -18.30 -15.46 -4.92
N GLY A 34 -18.67 -16.74 -5.08
CA GLY A 34 -20.07 -17.11 -5.35
C GLY A 34 -20.63 -16.56 -6.67
N GLY A 35 -19.76 -16.34 -7.67
CA GLY A 35 -20.14 -15.76 -8.97
C GLY A 35 -20.20 -14.22 -8.98
N VAL A 36 -19.97 -13.56 -7.84
CA VAL A 36 -19.91 -12.11 -7.73
C VAL A 36 -18.46 -11.63 -7.79
N PRO A 37 -18.10 -10.71 -8.72
CA PRO A 37 -16.77 -10.12 -8.77
C PRO A 37 -16.46 -9.28 -7.53
N HIS A 38 -15.27 -9.46 -6.96
CA HIS A 38 -14.74 -8.72 -5.82
C HIS A 38 -13.36 -8.18 -6.13
N VAL A 39 -13.01 -7.06 -5.50
CA VAL A 39 -11.67 -6.51 -5.46
C VAL A 39 -11.15 -6.60 -4.02
N ARG A 40 -9.92 -7.10 -3.88
CA ARG A 40 -9.12 -7.08 -2.66
C ARG A 40 -7.93 -6.15 -2.88
N PHE A 41 -7.60 -5.33 -1.90
CA PHE A 41 -6.39 -4.51 -1.94
C PHE A 41 -5.89 -4.24 -0.52
N GLU A 42 -4.61 -3.88 -0.43
CA GLU A 42 -3.94 -3.50 0.80
C GLU A 42 -3.67 -1.99 0.78
N PHE A 43 -3.94 -1.31 1.89
CA PHE A 43 -3.52 0.07 2.14
C PHE A 43 -2.38 0.04 3.16
N SER A 44 -1.15 0.07 2.64
CA SER A 44 0.07 -0.12 3.41
C SER A 44 0.68 1.22 3.81
N ALA A 45 1.19 1.30 5.03
CA ALA A 45 1.95 2.43 5.53
C ALA A 45 3.45 2.11 5.63
N TYR A 46 4.28 3.05 5.18
CA TYR A 46 5.73 2.99 5.25
C TYR A 46 6.29 4.26 5.90
N ALA A 47 7.48 4.17 6.49
CA ALA A 47 8.13 5.33 7.11
C ALA A 47 8.46 6.43 6.08
N SER A 48 8.74 6.03 4.84
CA SER A 48 8.95 6.92 3.71
C SER A 48 8.72 6.16 2.40
N ARG A 49 8.73 6.89 1.29
CA ARG A 49 8.67 6.32 -0.05
C ARG A 49 9.87 5.41 -0.35
N GLU A 50 11.07 5.80 0.06
CA GLU A 50 12.29 5.00 -0.10
C GLU A 50 12.22 3.70 0.70
N ALA A 51 11.56 3.73 1.87
CA ALA A 51 11.33 2.53 2.65
C ALA A 51 10.47 1.53 1.86
N LYS A 52 9.36 1.97 1.23
CA LYS A 52 8.54 1.11 0.35
C LYS A 52 9.39 0.40 -0.72
N TYR A 53 10.21 1.14 -1.47
CA TYR A 53 11.02 0.52 -2.54
C TYR A 53 12.12 -0.41 -2.05
N LYS A 54 12.50 -0.32 -0.77
CA LYS A 54 13.40 -1.28 -0.12
C LYS A 54 12.68 -2.51 0.42
N ASN A 55 11.35 -2.58 0.32
CA ASN A 55 10.58 -3.73 0.75
C ASN A 55 11.00 -4.97 -0.03
N LEU A 56 11.41 -6.01 0.70
CA LEU A 56 11.95 -7.26 0.17
C LEU A 56 13.19 -7.10 -0.72
N ALA A 57 13.81 -5.91 -0.75
CA ALA A 57 15.06 -5.72 -1.45
C ALA A 57 16.14 -6.57 -0.77
N PRO A 58 16.92 -7.36 -1.55
CA PRO A 58 18.01 -8.14 -1.00
C PRO A 58 19.04 -7.23 -0.33
N ILE A 59 19.34 -7.52 0.93
CA ILE A 59 20.45 -6.93 1.66
C ILE A 59 21.63 -7.88 1.52
N GLU A 60 22.70 -7.38 0.92
CA GLU A 60 23.95 -8.12 0.83
C GLU A 60 24.57 -8.21 2.23
N ALA A 61 24.65 -9.43 2.77
CA ALA A 61 25.23 -9.70 4.08
C ALA A 61 26.26 -10.82 3.95
N THR A 62 27.42 -10.50 3.39
CA THR A 62 28.56 -11.41 3.33
C THR A 62 29.32 -11.39 4.66
N LEU A 63 29.22 -12.47 5.43
CA LEU A 63 30.03 -12.70 6.62
C LEU A 63 31.24 -13.58 6.28
N SER A 64 32.36 -13.36 6.98
CA SER A 64 33.65 -14.04 6.74
C SER A 64 33.64 -15.56 6.96
N HIS A 65 32.61 -16.09 7.62
CA HIS A 65 32.51 -17.50 8.05
C HIS A 65 31.25 -18.19 7.49
N GLY A 66 30.67 -17.65 6.42
CA GLY A 66 29.38 -18.07 5.89
C GLY A 66 28.27 -17.18 6.44
N GLY A 67 27.34 -16.80 5.56
CA GLY A 67 26.21 -15.93 5.87
C GLY A 67 24.96 -16.40 5.15
N PRO A 68 23.79 -15.84 5.50
CA PRO A 68 22.56 -16.11 4.77
C PRO A 68 22.72 -15.73 3.29
N SER A 69 22.26 -16.59 2.38
CA SER A 69 22.30 -16.34 0.93
C SER A 69 21.45 -15.14 0.49
N GLY A 70 20.60 -14.63 1.38
CA GLY A 70 19.87 -13.38 1.22
C GLY A 70 19.20 -13.00 2.54
N ILE A 71 19.25 -11.71 2.87
CA ILE A 71 18.42 -11.10 3.90
C ILE A 71 17.45 -10.16 3.18
N ALA A 72 16.18 -10.21 3.55
CA ALA A 72 15.17 -9.28 3.05
C ALA A 72 14.58 -8.53 4.24
N TYR A 73 14.36 -7.23 4.06
CA TYR A 73 13.72 -6.38 5.07
C TYR A 73 12.30 -6.02 4.62
N ASN A 74 11.34 -6.11 5.54
CA ASN A 74 9.99 -5.60 5.33
C ASN A 74 9.79 -4.32 6.15
N PRO A 75 9.85 -3.13 5.53
CA PRO A 75 9.66 -1.82 6.18
C PRO A 75 8.22 -1.46 6.49
N ARG A 76 7.24 -2.33 6.20
CA ARG A 76 5.83 -1.99 6.35
C ARG A 76 5.49 -1.77 7.82
N LEU A 77 5.02 -0.57 8.12
CA LEU A 77 4.71 -0.12 9.48
C LEU A 77 3.32 -0.57 9.93
N HIS A 78 2.38 -0.55 9.00
CA HIS A 78 0.98 -0.93 9.18
C HIS A 78 0.43 -1.35 7.81
N TYR A 79 -0.62 -2.17 7.81
CA TYR A 79 -1.44 -2.33 6.62
C TYR A 79 -2.87 -2.63 7.03
N TRP A 80 -3.79 -2.10 6.24
CA TRP A 80 -5.19 -2.43 6.29
C TRP A 80 -5.54 -3.17 4.99
N GLU A 81 -6.29 -4.27 5.09
CA GLU A 81 -6.73 -5.03 3.93
C GLU A 81 -8.26 -5.05 3.90
N ALA A 82 -8.83 -4.87 2.72
CA ALA A 82 -10.25 -4.95 2.53
C ALA A 82 -10.64 -5.66 1.24
N VAL A 83 -11.83 -6.26 1.27
CA VAL A 83 -12.45 -6.95 0.14
C VAL A 83 -13.85 -6.37 -0.05
N PHE A 84 -14.13 -5.89 -1.25
CA PHE A 84 -15.41 -5.30 -1.61
C PHE A 84 -15.96 -5.92 -2.89
N PRO A 85 -17.29 -5.97 -3.08
CA PRO A 85 -17.87 -6.20 -4.38
C PRO A 85 -17.28 -5.20 -5.39
N ALA A 86 -16.82 -5.69 -6.55
CA ALA A 86 -16.15 -4.84 -7.51
C ALA A 86 -17.09 -3.74 -8.07
N ALA A 87 -18.40 -4.01 -8.12
CA ALA A 87 -19.39 -3.04 -8.58
C ALA A 87 -19.57 -1.84 -7.64
N ASP A 88 -19.23 -1.96 -6.36
CA ASP A 88 -19.33 -0.86 -5.39
C ASP A 88 -18.19 0.15 -5.56
N ILE A 89 -17.04 -0.31 -6.08
CA ILE A 89 -15.85 0.51 -6.30
C ILE A 89 -15.72 0.92 -7.77
N PHE A 90 -16.08 0.03 -8.70
CA PHE A 90 -15.96 0.21 -10.15
C PHE A 90 -17.33 0.06 -10.84
N PRO A 91 -18.28 0.98 -10.59
CA PRO A 91 -19.65 0.86 -11.11
C PRO A 91 -19.73 0.94 -12.64
N GLU A 92 -18.78 1.62 -13.28
CA GLU A 92 -18.68 1.77 -14.74
C GLU A 92 -17.89 0.64 -15.42
N GLY A 93 -17.41 -0.33 -14.64
CA GLY A 93 -16.55 -1.42 -15.09
C GLY A 93 -15.10 -1.24 -14.68
N LEU A 94 -14.32 -2.31 -14.81
CA LEU A 94 -12.95 -2.36 -14.33
C LEU A 94 -11.98 -1.68 -15.32
N PRO A 95 -11.21 -0.67 -14.91
CA PRO A 95 -10.15 -0.10 -15.75
C PRO A 95 -9.08 -1.15 -16.08
N LEU A 96 -8.49 -1.05 -17.27
CA LEU A 96 -7.47 -2.02 -17.71
C LEU A 96 -6.08 -1.71 -17.13
N ALA A 97 -5.75 -0.43 -16.94
CA ALA A 97 -4.47 -0.01 -16.39
C ALA A 97 -4.54 0.01 -14.85
N GLU A 98 -3.48 -0.47 -14.21
CA GLU A 98 -3.37 -0.46 -12.74
C GLU A 98 -3.33 0.97 -12.16
N SER A 99 -2.76 1.93 -12.90
CA SER A 99 -2.77 3.36 -12.54
C SER A 99 -4.21 3.87 -12.38
N ASP A 100 -5.07 3.58 -13.34
CA ASP A 100 -6.46 4.02 -13.35
C ASP A 100 -7.27 3.31 -12.25
N GLN A 101 -6.97 2.03 -12.00
CA GLN A 101 -7.55 1.29 -10.87
C GLN A 101 -7.16 1.94 -9.54
N LYS A 102 -5.88 2.31 -9.37
CA LYS A 102 -5.38 2.98 -8.17
C LYS A 102 -6.04 4.33 -7.97
N ASP A 103 -6.22 5.13 -9.02
CA ASP A 103 -6.86 6.45 -8.92
C ASP A 103 -8.30 6.34 -8.37
N VAL A 104 -9.09 5.38 -8.89
CA VAL A 104 -10.42 5.08 -8.35
C VAL A 104 -10.36 4.63 -6.90
N LEU A 105 -9.45 3.70 -6.58
CA LEU A 105 -9.32 3.16 -5.23
C LEU A 105 -8.86 4.21 -4.20
N TYR A 106 -7.98 5.14 -4.58
CA TYR A 106 -7.57 6.24 -3.70
C TYR A 106 -8.72 7.20 -3.42
N GLY A 107 -9.55 7.52 -4.42
CA GLY A 107 -10.79 8.28 -4.21
C GLY A 107 -11.71 7.56 -3.23
N PHE A 108 -11.96 6.26 -3.48
CA PHE A 108 -12.77 5.42 -2.61
C PHE A 108 -12.25 5.36 -1.17
N ILE A 109 -10.95 5.16 -0.96
CA ILE A 109 -10.35 5.10 0.39
C ILE A 109 -10.53 6.41 1.13
N LYS A 110 -10.31 7.54 0.46
CA LYS A 110 -10.48 8.86 1.10
C LYS A 110 -11.91 9.07 1.58
N ASP A 111 -12.88 8.71 0.75
CA ASP A 111 -14.30 8.80 1.10
C ASP A 111 -14.65 7.81 2.23
N TYR A 112 -14.20 6.56 2.12
CA TYR A 112 -14.50 5.49 3.08
C TYR A 112 -13.92 5.78 4.47
N LEU A 113 -12.70 6.32 4.53
CA LEU A 113 -12.01 6.64 5.78
C LEU A 113 -12.23 8.10 6.25
N GLY A 114 -12.97 8.91 5.48
CA GLY A 114 -13.21 10.32 5.80
C GLY A 114 -11.95 11.19 5.79
N LEU A 115 -10.98 10.87 4.93
CA LEU A 115 -9.68 11.55 4.84
C LEU A 115 -9.83 12.88 4.09
N THR A 116 -9.99 13.97 4.84
CA THR A 116 -10.22 15.32 4.29
C THR A 116 -8.96 16.19 4.22
N ASP A 117 -7.95 15.92 5.07
CA ASP A 117 -6.75 16.76 5.23
C ASP A 117 -5.44 16.03 4.87
N VAL A 118 -5.49 15.11 3.91
CA VAL A 118 -4.31 14.32 3.51
C VAL A 118 -3.61 14.89 2.29
N VAL A 119 -2.30 14.66 2.18
CA VAL A 119 -1.49 15.17 1.06
C VAL A 119 -1.28 14.07 0.03
N ASP A 120 -1.75 14.29 -1.18
CA ASP A 120 -1.47 13.41 -2.32
C ASP A 120 -0.04 13.60 -2.83
N VAL A 121 0.63 12.50 -3.09
CA VAL A 121 1.97 12.48 -3.70
C VAL A 121 2.02 11.49 -4.85
N LEU A 122 2.81 11.80 -5.88
CA LEU A 122 3.05 10.89 -6.99
C LEU A 122 4.01 9.76 -6.56
N GLU A 123 3.85 8.57 -7.12
CA GLU A 123 4.88 7.55 -7.06
C GLU A 123 5.78 7.78 -8.29
N GLU A 124 7.11 8.01 -8.18
CA GLU A 124 7.94 8.03 -9.41
C GLU A 124 7.99 6.62 -10.00
N GLY A 125 7.96 6.59 -11.32
CA GLY A 125 7.74 5.39 -12.15
C GLY A 125 6.68 5.64 -13.23
N ASP A 126 5.86 6.68 -13.07
CA ASP A 126 4.90 7.18 -14.08
C ASP A 126 5.51 8.32 -14.93
N GLU A 127 6.70 8.11 -15.50
CA GLU A 127 7.22 8.87 -16.66
C GLU A 127 7.34 7.96 -17.89
#